data_AF-A0A533ZGZ8-F1
#
_entry.id   AF-A0A533ZGZ8-F1
#
_cell.length_a   1.000
_cell.length_b   1.000
_cell.length_c   1.000
_cell.angle_alpha   90.00
_cell.angle_beta   90.00
_cell.angle_gamma   90.00
#
_symmetry.space_group_name_H-M   'P 1'
#
loop_
_entity.id
_entity.type
_entity.pdbx_description
1 polymer ?
#
loop_
_entity_poly.entity_id
_entity_poly.type
_entity_poly.pdbx_seq_one_letter_code
_entity_poly.pdbx_strand_id
1 'polypeptide(L)'
;MNRDATVPTSVPASSSNRGKIVILLLLAAAIGAFFYFDLGRYLSLEALKSNRDALLAFTNQHFALAVALYIAIYCVVVAVSLPGAAILTLAGGFLFGSVLGTVFVNLGATTGATLAFLAARYLLRDWVESK
;
A
#
# COMPACT_ATOMS: atom_id res chain seq x y z
N MET A 1 -33.40 -44.04 -32.80
CA MET A 1 -32.24 -44.30 -31.91
C MET A 1 -31.55 -42.96 -31.67
N ASN A 2 -31.94 -42.26 -30.59
CA ASN A 2 -31.50 -40.90 -30.24
C ASN A 2 -30.13 -40.93 -29.55
N ARG A 3 -29.12 -40.24 -30.08
CA ARG A 3 -27.86 -39.91 -29.38
C ARG A 3 -27.26 -38.60 -29.90
N ASP A 4 -28.05 -37.52 -29.93
CA ASP A 4 -27.48 -36.18 -30.04
C ASP A 4 -26.90 -35.80 -28.67
N ALA A 5 -25.58 -35.94 -28.58
CA ALA A 5 -24.77 -35.52 -27.44
C ALA A 5 -24.92 -34.00 -27.24
N THR A 6 -25.69 -33.61 -26.22
CA THR A 6 -25.89 -32.20 -25.85
C THR A 6 -25.15 -31.90 -24.55
N VAL A 7 -23.87 -31.51 -24.65
CA VAL A 7 -23.14 -30.75 -23.62
C VAL A 7 -22.07 -29.93 -24.37
N PRO A 8 -21.82 -28.62 -24.09
CA PRO A 8 -22.06 -27.90 -22.84
C PRO A 8 -22.94 -26.65 -22.97
N THR A 9 -23.83 -26.48 -21.99
CA THR A 9 -24.33 -25.16 -21.59
C THR A 9 -23.15 -24.31 -21.14
N SER A 10 -22.86 -23.23 -21.87
CA SER A 10 -21.93 -22.19 -21.46
C SER A 10 -22.42 -21.56 -20.15
N VAL A 11 -21.76 -21.89 -19.04
CA VAL A 11 -21.89 -21.14 -17.79
C VAL A 11 -21.30 -19.75 -18.06
N PRO A 12 -22.06 -18.65 -18.01
CA PRO A 12 -21.47 -17.33 -18.12
C PRO A 12 -20.66 -17.09 -16.85
N ALA A 13 -19.34 -17.07 -16.98
CA ALA A 13 -18.45 -16.65 -15.91
C ALA A 13 -18.74 -15.17 -15.60
N SER A 14 -19.44 -14.89 -14.51
CA SER A 14 -19.58 -13.54 -13.99
C SER A 14 -18.22 -13.12 -13.41
N SER A 15 -17.36 -12.55 -14.25
CA SER A 15 -16.14 -11.89 -13.79
C SER A 15 -16.55 -10.74 -12.88
N SER A 16 -16.23 -10.83 -11.59
CA SER A 16 -16.68 -9.87 -10.60
C SER A 16 -15.84 -8.60 -10.71
N ASN A 17 -16.13 -7.76 -11.71
CA ASN A 17 -15.50 -6.47 -11.98
C ASN A 17 -15.50 -5.55 -10.74
N ARG A 18 -16.39 -5.78 -9.78
CA ARG A 18 -16.51 -5.02 -8.53
C ARG A 18 -15.22 -5.03 -7.71
N GLY A 19 -14.56 -6.19 -7.54
CA GLY A 19 -13.33 -6.28 -6.73
C GLY A 19 -12.17 -5.50 -7.35
N LYS A 20 -12.01 -5.61 -8.67
CA LYS A 20 -11.03 -4.84 -9.44
C LYS A 20 -11.29 -3.34 -9.38
N ILE A 21 -12.55 -2.94 -9.53
CA ILE A 21 -12.95 -1.53 -9.46
C ILE A 21 -12.65 -0.97 -8.07
N VAL A 22 -12.91 -1.73 -7.00
CA VAL A 22 -12.59 -1.31 -5.62
C VAL A 22 -11.08 -1.13 -5.42
N ILE A 23 -10.26 -2.07 -5.90
CA ILE A 23 -8.79 -1.97 -5.79
C ILE A 23 -8.26 -0.80 -6.63
N LEU A 24 -8.74 -0.64 -7.87
CA LEU A 24 -8.36 0.48 -8.73
C LEU A 24 -8.79 1.82 -8.15
N LEU A 25 -9.99 1.90 -7.57
CA LEU A 25 -10.47 3.10 -6.88
C LEU A 25 -9.63 3.39 -5.64
N LEU A 26 -9.24 2.38 -4.86
CA LEU A 26 -8.36 2.57 -3.70
C LEU A 26 -6.97 3.05 -4.12
N LEU A 27 -6.38 2.46 -5.16
CA LEU A 27 -5.10 2.89 -5.74
C LEU A 27 -5.21 4.33 -6.27
N ALA A 28 -6.23 4.62 -7.08
CA ALA A 28 -6.45 5.95 -7.65
C ALA A 28 -6.74 7.00 -6.56
N ALA A 29 -7.50 6.66 -5.52
CA ALA A 29 -7.74 7.54 -4.39
C ALA A 29 -6.47 7.78 -3.57
N ALA A 30 -5.64 6.75 -3.36
CA ALA A 30 -4.37 6.90 -2.65
C ALA A 30 -3.36 7.74 -3.45
N ILE A 31 -3.24 7.50 -4.76
CA ILE A 31 -2.41 8.32 -5.67
C ILE A 31 -2.96 9.74 -5.73
N GLY A 32 -4.28 9.90 -5.89
CA GLY A 32 -4.95 11.20 -5.93
C GLY A 32 -4.76 11.98 -4.64
N ALA A 33 -4.88 11.34 -3.47
CA ALA A 33 -4.59 11.94 -2.18
C ALA A 33 -3.12 12.34 -2.06
N PHE A 34 -2.19 11.50 -2.54
CA PHE A 34 -0.76 11.81 -2.55
C PHE A 34 -0.45 13.09 -3.35
N PHE A 35 -1.03 13.24 -4.55
CA PHE A 35 -0.87 14.45 -5.35
C PHE A 35 -1.65 15.64 -4.80
N TYR A 36 -2.86 15.44 -4.28
CA TYR A 36 -3.72 16.51 -3.74
C TYR A 36 -3.14 17.15 -2.48
N PHE A 37 -2.62 16.34 -1.56
CA PHE A 37 -1.98 16.82 -0.34
C PHE A 37 -0.51 17.23 -0.55
N ASP A 38 0.01 17.15 -1.79
CA ASP A 38 1.40 17.45 -2.09
C ASP A 38 2.36 16.65 -1.19
N LEU A 39 2.04 15.37 -0.96
CA LEU A 39 2.77 14.50 -0.02
C LEU A 39 4.24 14.40 -0.38
N GLY A 40 4.63 14.59 -1.65
CA GLY A 40 6.03 14.68 -2.05
C GLY A 40 6.78 15.82 -1.34
N ARG A 41 6.13 16.95 -1.08
CA ARG A 41 6.72 18.08 -0.34
C ARG A 41 6.77 17.81 1.16
N TYR A 42 5.81 17.07 1.71
CA TYR A 42 5.85 16.62 3.12
C TYR A 42 6.82 15.45 3.36
N LEU A 43 7.02 14.60 2.35
CA LEU A 43 8.02 13.54 2.28
C LEU A 43 9.33 14.06 1.67
N SER A 44 9.70 15.30 1.99
CA SER A 44 10.98 15.89 1.63
C SER A 44 11.91 15.92 2.85
N LEU A 45 13.21 15.92 2.60
CA LEU A 45 14.19 16.11 3.68
C LEU A 45 14.01 17.48 4.36
N GLU A 46 13.60 18.53 3.62
CA GLU A 46 13.32 19.84 4.20
C GLU A 46 12.14 19.80 5.17
N ALA A 47 11.05 19.11 4.83
CA ALA A 47 9.89 18.97 5.71
C ALA A 47 10.22 18.17 6.98
N LEU A 48 10.99 17.09 6.84
CA LEU A 48 11.46 16.29 7.98
C LEU A 48 12.38 17.13 8.90
N LYS A 49 13.28 17.92 8.32
CA LYS A 49 14.20 18.79 9.07
C LYS A 49 13.47 19.93 9.78
N SER A 50 12.52 20.59 9.12
CA SER A 50 11.75 21.70 9.69
C SER A 50 10.78 21.25 10.80
N ASN A 51 10.24 20.03 10.71
CA ASN A 51 9.35 19.46 11.72
C ASN A 51 10.07 18.52 12.70
N ARG A 52 11.41 18.50 12.68
CA ARG A 52 12.25 17.60 13.48
C ARG A 52 11.84 17.57 14.94
N ASP A 53 11.80 18.73 15.58
CA ASP A 53 11.59 18.83 17.02
C ASP A 53 10.16 18.46 17.40
N ALA A 54 9.18 18.80 16.56
CA ALA A 54 7.78 18.41 16.74
C ALA A 54 7.59 16.89 16.61
N LEU A 55 8.23 16.28 15.62
CA LEU A 55 8.18 14.82 15.40
C LEU A 55 8.87 14.07 16.55
N LEU A 56 10.02 14.54 17.02
CA LEU A 56 10.70 13.96 18.18
C LEU A 56 9.87 14.11 19.46
N ALA A 57 9.28 15.27 19.69
CA ALA A 57 8.40 15.50 20.83
C ALA A 57 7.18 14.57 20.80
N PHE A 58 6.55 14.42 19.62
CA PHE A 58 5.42 13.51 19.42
C PHE A 58 5.81 12.05 19.63
N THR A 59 6.93 11.60 19.06
CA THR A 59 7.43 10.23 19.24
C THR A 59 7.78 9.95 20.70
N ASN A 60 8.36 10.92 21.42
CA ASN A 60 8.67 10.77 22.85
C ASN A 60 7.41 10.73 23.73
N GLN A 61 6.37 11.49 23.39
CA GLN A 61 5.11 11.47 24.14
C GLN A 61 4.22 10.27 23.80
N HIS A 62 4.24 9.81 22.54
CA HIS A 62 3.32 8.81 22.01
C HIS A 62 4.03 7.77 21.13
N PHE A 63 5.05 7.09 21.68
CA PHE A 63 5.89 6.16 20.93
C PHE A 63 5.10 5.07 20.19
N ALA A 64 4.18 4.37 20.86
CA ALA A 64 3.39 3.30 20.25
C ALA A 64 2.51 3.80 19.09
N LEU A 65 1.93 4.99 19.24
CA LEU A 65 1.09 5.62 18.23
C LEU A 65 1.93 6.09 17.04
N ALA A 66 3.10 6.69 17.30
CA ALA A 66 4.06 7.08 16.26
C ALA A 66 4.53 5.88 15.43
N VAL A 67 4.83 4.75 16.08
CA VAL A 67 5.20 3.50 15.38
C VAL A 67 4.03 2.98 14.53
N ALA A 68 2.82 2.94 15.08
CA ALA A 68 1.64 2.47 14.35
C ALA A 68 1.36 3.33 13.11
N LEU A 69 1.40 4.66 13.24
CA LEU A 69 1.25 5.59 12.12
C LEU A 69 2.37 5.41 11.09
N TYR A 70 3.62 5.31 11.54
CA TYR A 70 4.76 5.12 10.66
C TYR A 70 4.61 3.86 9.80
N ILE A 71 4.29 2.72 10.43
CA ILE A 71 4.09 1.45 9.73
C ILE A 71 2.91 1.54 8.76
N ALA A 72 1.79 2.15 9.17
CA ALA A 72 0.63 2.31 8.33
C ALA A 72 0.92 3.16 7.08
N ILE A 73 1.57 4.32 7.26
CA ILE A 73 1.96 5.20 6.16
C ILE A 73 2.95 4.48 5.24
N TYR A 74 3.97 3.83 5.80
CA TYR A 74 4.97 3.10 5.02
C TYR A 74 4.32 1.97 4.20
N CYS A 75 3.40 1.21 4.81
CA CYS A 75 2.64 0.15 4.17
C CYS A 75 1.84 0.67 2.97
N VAL A 76 1.13 1.80 3.12
CA VAL A 76 0.38 2.43 2.02
C VAL A 76 1.32 2.90 0.91
N VAL A 77 2.42 3.56 1.26
CA VAL A 77 3.41 4.04 0.29
C VAL A 77 4.00 2.88 -0.52
N VAL A 78 4.34 1.77 0.12
CA VAL A 78 4.84 0.57 -0.57
C VAL A 78 3.75 -0.13 -1.37
N ALA A 79 2.54 -0.27 -0.82
CA ALA A 79 1.43 -0.95 -1.49
C ALA A 79 1.00 -0.22 -2.77
N VAL A 80 1.06 1.10 -2.76
CA VAL A 80 0.74 1.98 -3.90
C VAL A 80 1.98 2.27 -4.76
N SER A 81 3.16 1.81 -4.31
CA SER A 81 4.45 1.99 -4.98
C SER A 81 4.81 3.47 -5.24
N LEU A 82 4.53 4.33 -4.26
CA LEU A 82 4.70 5.78 -4.35
C LEU A 82 6.17 6.22 -4.16
N PRO A 83 6.62 7.29 -4.84
CA PRO A 83 7.90 7.91 -4.57
C PRO A 83 7.89 8.55 -3.18
N GLY A 84 8.96 8.37 -2.40
CA GLY A 84 9.08 8.90 -1.03
C GLY A 84 9.31 7.84 0.06
N ALA A 85 9.23 6.54 -0.28
CA ALA A 85 9.56 5.45 0.65
C ALA A 85 10.97 5.59 1.24
N ALA A 86 11.95 6.03 0.45
CA ALA A 86 13.32 6.25 0.91
C ALA A 86 13.40 7.34 2.00
N ILE A 87 12.65 8.44 1.85
CA ILE A 87 12.62 9.53 2.84
C ILE A 87 11.93 9.05 4.12
N LEU A 88 10.85 8.28 4.01
CA LEU A 88 10.21 7.61 5.14
C LEU A 88 11.19 6.69 5.87
N THR A 89 11.96 5.87 5.16
CA THR A 89 13.00 5.03 5.77
C THR A 89 14.01 5.84 6.57
N LEU A 90 14.48 6.97 6.02
CA LEU A 90 15.37 7.89 6.74
C LEU A 90 14.68 8.51 7.96
N ALA A 91 13.41 8.91 7.84
CA ALA A 91 12.61 9.42 8.94
C ALA A 91 12.45 8.38 10.05
N GLY A 92 12.20 7.11 9.72
CA GLY A 92 12.11 6.02 10.67
C GLY A 92 13.42 5.78 11.42
N GLY A 93 14.55 5.78 10.70
CA GLY A 93 15.88 5.68 11.31
C GLY A 93 16.20 6.86 12.22
N PHE A 94 15.74 8.06 11.86
CA PHE A 94 15.90 9.27 12.66
C PHE A 94 15.02 9.30 13.91
N LEU A 95 13.75 8.90 13.80
CA LEU A 95 12.76 9.00 14.89
C LEU A 95 12.86 7.85 15.89
N PHE A 96 13.11 6.63 15.42
CA PHE A 96 13.10 5.41 16.25
C PHE A 96 14.50 4.83 16.48
N GLY A 97 15.53 5.39 15.84
CA GLY A 97 16.88 4.85 15.80
C GLY A 97 17.07 3.84 14.66
N SER A 98 18.33 3.55 14.33
CA SER A 98 18.70 2.72 13.18
C SER A 98 18.16 1.29 13.26
N VAL A 99 18.23 0.65 14.43
CA VAL A 99 17.79 -0.75 14.61
C VAL A 99 16.26 -0.85 14.55
N LEU A 100 15.54 -0.13 15.42
CA LEU A 100 14.08 -0.18 15.47
C LEU A 100 13.45 0.37 14.18
N GLY A 101 14.02 1.45 13.63
CA GLY A 101 13.60 2.00 12.34
C GLY A 101 13.67 0.95 11.23
N THR A 102 14.76 0.17 11.16
CA THR A 102 14.88 -0.92 10.17
C THR A 102 13.83 -2.00 10.37
N VAL A 103 13.56 -2.40 11.62
CA VAL A 103 12.53 -3.40 11.93
C VAL A 103 11.15 -2.92 11.49
N PHE A 104 10.78 -1.67 11.81
CA PHE A 104 9.50 -1.11 11.42
C PHE A 104 9.36 -0.90 9.91
N VAL A 105 10.44 -0.48 9.24
CA VAL A 105 10.51 -0.40 7.78
C VAL A 105 10.26 -1.77 7.16
N ASN A 106 10.92 -2.83 7.66
CA ASN A 106 10.77 -4.16 7.10
C ASN A 106 9.37 -4.74 7.32
N LEU A 107 8.78 -4.51 8.50
CA LEU A 107 7.39 -4.86 8.78
C LEU A 107 6.44 -4.14 7.81
N GLY A 108 6.55 -2.81 7.69
CA GLY A 108 5.74 -2.02 6.78
C GLY A 108 5.92 -2.44 5.32
N ALA A 109 7.16 -2.70 4.89
CA ALA A 109 7.50 -3.15 3.54
C ALA A 109 6.90 -4.51 3.23
N THR A 110 7.05 -5.48 4.15
CA THR A 110 6.56 -6.84 3.97
C THR A 110 5.04 -6.85 3.93
N THR A 111 4.37 -6.13 4.83
CA THR A 111 2.90 -6.02 4.83
C THR A 111 2.40 -5.29 3.58
N GLY A 112 3.01 -4.17 3.19
CA GLY A 112 2.63 -3.42 1.99
C GLY A 112 2.83 -4.22 0.71
N ALA A 113 3.96 -4.91 0.57
CA ALA A 113 4.23 -5.79 -0.56
C ALA A 113 3.26 -6.98 -0.59
N THR A 114 2.92 -7.57 0.56
CA THR A 114 1.92 -8.64 0.64
C THR A 114 0.55 -8.15 0.19
N LEU A 115 0.13 -6.95 0.59
CA LEU A 115 -1.13 -6.35 0.16
C LEU A 115 -1.12 -6.02 -1.34
N ALA A 116 -0.03 -5.46 -1.86
CA ALA A 116 0.14 -5.20 -3.29
C ALA A 116 0.09 -6.51 -4.09
N PHE A 117 0.76 -7.56 -3.63
CA PHE A 117 0.76 -8.87 -4.25
C PHE A 117 -0.64 -9.50 -4.22
N LEU A 118 -1.34 -9.42 -3.10
CA LEU A 118 -2.69 -9.94 -2.97
C LEU A 118 -3.67 -9.19 -3.89
N ALA A 119 -3.57 -7.86 -3.93
CA ALA A 119 -4.34 -7.02 -4.84
C ALA A 119 -4.05 -7.41 -6.31
N ALA A 120 -2.77 -7.51 -6.70
CA ALA A 120 -2.37 -7.95 -8.02
C ALA A 120 -2.89 -9.35 -8.35
N ARG A 121 -2.81 -10.29 -7.41
CA ARG A 121 -3.32 -11.66 -7.56
C ARG A 121 -4.82 -11.68 -7.82
N TYR A 122 -5.60 -10.87 -7.12
CA TYR A 122 -7.04 -10.75 -7.40
C TYR A 122 -7.31 -10.12 -8.77
N LEU A 123 -6.53 -9.10 -9.18
CA LEU A 123 -6.65 -8.49 -10.51
C LEU A 123 -6.29 -9.46 -11.65
N LEU A 124 -5.22 -10.24 -11.47
CA LEU A 124 -4.68 -11.19 -12.44
C LEU A 124 -5.52 -12.47 -12.54
N ARG A 125 -6.13 -12.94 -11.44
CA ARG A 125 -6.96 -14.16 -11.42
C ARG A 125 -8.07 -14.10 -12.46
N ASP A 126 -8.75 -12.97 -12.53
CA ASP A 126 -9.82 -12.77 -13.50
C ASP A 126 -9.32 -12.64 -14.95
N TRP A 127 -8.05 -12.23 -15.17
CA TRP A 127 -7.48 -12.15 -16.53
C TRP A 127 -7.15 -13.55 -17.06
N VAL A 128 -6.70 -14.45 -16.17
CA VAL A 128 -6.42 -15.85 -16.51
C VAL A 128 -7.71 -16.66 -16.67
N GLU A 129 -8.75 -16.42 -15.86
CA GLU A 129 -10.08 -17.05 -16.06
C GLU A 129 -10.78 -16.60 -17.35
N SER A 130 -10.34 -15.50 -17.96
CA SER A 130 -10.86 -14.98 -19.22
C SER A 130 -10.21 -15.61 -20.48
N LYS A 131 -9.29 -16.58 -20.33
CA LYS A 131 -8.60 -17.24 -21.46
C LYS A 131 -8.85 -18.73 -21.45
#